data_AF-A0A3M1BDI8-F1
#
_entry.id   AF-A0A3M1BDI8-F1
#
_cell.length_a   1.000
_cell.length_b   1.000
_cell.length_c   1.000
_cell.angle_alpha   90.00
_cell.angle_beta   90.00
_cell.angle_gamma   90.00
#
_symmetry.space_group_name_H-M   'P 1'
#
loop_
_entity.id
_entity.type
_entity.pdbx_description
1 polymer ?
#
loop_
_entity_poly.entity_id
_entity_poly.type
_entity_poly.pdbx_seq_one_letter_code
_entity_poly.pdbx_strand_id
1 'polypeptide(L)'
;MHRRKEVVILKGKRFLFIVVILLISGISRVGNATPITLSFGGEESRYSDRNTPGEPSADVFAGGSRFHLTGDLLAITLENLTTSPNGYTISEFYFNVSSRVGSILLDPGLNSGSLSMARNESADGMGTYDIALDLGAGNAGIAPGDSLVVFFRVSGTGLTEEDFIELSNPRPGNNPQLAVMKFTQGPGGDSAFIGANPPQPVPEPTTLALFVGGGLLTWGASWKRKRLLYRSLESSTRRENA
;
A
#
# COMPACT_ATOMS: atom_id res chain seq x y z
N MET A 1 12.91 -0.03 48.55
CA MET A 1 11.46 0.20 48.37
C MET A 1 11.17 0.95 47.05
N HIS A 2 11.61 0.46 45.88
CA HIS A 2 11.57 1.25 44.60
C HIS A 2 11.20 0.48 43.30
N ARG A 3 10.74 -0.78 43.36
CA ARG A 3 10.49 -1.61 42.16
C ARG A 3 9.04 -1.68 41.64
N ARG A 4 8.13 -0.80 42.07
CA ARG A 4 6.70 -0.89 41.70
C ARG A 4 6.22 0.07 40.59
N LYS A 5 7.04 1.03 40.14
CA LYS A 5 6.59 2.04 39.16
C LYS A 5 6.76 1.64 37.69
N GLU A 6 7.68 0.73 37.36
CA GLU A 6 7.97 0.39 35.95
C GLU A 6 6.95 -0.58 35.31
N VAL A 7 6.27 -1.40 36.11
CA VAL A 7 5.31 -2.40 35.59
C VAL A 7 4.02 -1.76 35.06
N VAL A 8 3.68 -0.55 35.50
CA VAL A 8 2.45 0.14 35.10
C VAL A 8 2.58 0.78 33.72
N ILE A 9 3.77 1.28 33.36
CA ILE A 9 4.02 1.96 32.08
C ILE A 9 4.03 0.97 30.91
N LEU A 10 4.54 -0.25 31.13
CA LEU A 10 4.58 -1.28 30.09
C LEU A 10 3.19 -1.84 29.73
N LYS A 11 2.25 -1.85 30.69
CA LYS A 11 0.87 -2.29 30.45
C LYS A 11 0.04 -1.25 29.68
N GLY A 12 0.28 0.04 29.88
CA GLY A 12 -0.39 1.11 29.13
C GLY A 12 -0.07 1.11 27.63
N LYS A 13 1.21 0.90 27.26
CA LYS A 13 1.62 0.85 25.84
C LYS A 13 1.06 -0.35 25.08
N ARG A 14 0.98 -1.53 25.72
CA ARG A 14 0.38 -2.72 25.11
C ARG A 14 -1.14 -2.60 24.95
N PHE A 15 -1.79 -1.86 25.84
CA PHE A 15 -3.23 -1.59 25.73
C PHE A 15 -3.55 -0.65 24.56
N LEU A 16 -2.72 0.36 24.32
CA LEU A 16 -2.88 1.27 23.18
C LEU A 16 -2.72 0.54 21.82
N PHE A 17 -1.75 -0.36 21.71
CA PHE A 17 -1.53 -1.16 20.49
C PHE A 17 -2.70 -2.10 20.17
N ILE A 18 -3.31 -2.70 21.20
CA ILE A 18 -4.46 -3.60 21.03
C ILE A 18 -5.73 -2.81 20.66
N VAL A 19 -5.91 -1.59 21.18
CA VAL A 19 -7.05 -0.74 20.84
C VAL A 19 -6.98 -0.24 19.39
N VAL A 20 -5.77 0.06 18.87
CA VAL A 20 -5.60 0.43 17.45
C VAL A 20 -5.96 -0.74 16.53
N ILE A 21 -5.57 -1.98 16.87
CA ILE A 21 -5.91 -3.18 16.07
C ILE A 21 -7.42 -3.49 16.13
N LEU A 22 -8.07 -3.30 17.28
CA LEU A 22 -9.51 -3.54 17.44
C LEU A 22 -10.40 -2.45 16.82
N LEU A 23 -9.92 -1.21 16.71
CA LEU A 23 -10.65 -0.16 15.98
C LEU A 23 -10.71 -0.44 14.46
N ILE A 24 -9.72 -1.16 13.92
CA ILE A 24 -9.73 -1.65 12.52
C ILE A 24 -10.78 -2.77 12.33
N SER A 25 -11.14 -3.51 13.39
CA SER A 25 -12.10 -4.63 13.28
C SER A 25 -13.57 -4.22 13.45
N GLY A 26 -13.84 -3.02 13.98
CA GLY A 26 -15.18 -2.60 14.43
C GLY A 26 -16.02 -1.83 13.41
N ILE A 27 -15.46 -1.38 12.29
CA ILE A 27 -16.20 -0.61 11.26
C ILE A 27 -16.60 -1.57 10.13
N SER A 28 -17.46 -2.52 10.45
CA SER A 28 -18.10 -3.37 9.42
C SER A 28 -19.28 -2.63 8.81
N ARG A 29 -19.02 -1.81 7.78
CA ARG A 29 -19.88 -1.43 6.63
C ARG A 29 -19.36 -0.16 5.94
N VAL A 30 -18.10 -0.18 5.52
CA VAL A 30 -17.65 0.60 4.37
C VAL A 30 -17.17 -0.45 3.37
N GLY A 31 -17.51 -0.30 2.09
CA GLY A 31 -17.11 -1.28 1.07
C GLY A 31 -15.62 -1.60 1.24
N ASN A 32 -15.26 -2.88 1.15
CA ASN A 32 -13.87 -3.34 1.21
C ASN A 32 -13.07 -2.70 0.07
N ALA A 33 -12.67 -1.44 0.21
CA ALA A 33 -11.63 -0.84 -0.60
C ALA A 33 -10.35 -1.56 -0.18
N THR A 34 -9.87 -2.44 -1.04
CA THR A 34 -8.55 -3.04 -0.87
C THR A 34 -7.52 -1.91 -0.87
N PRO A 35 -6.66 -1.81 0.15
CA PRO A 35 -5.62 -0.78 0.18
C PRO A 35 -4.79 -0.79 -1.10
N ILE A 36 -4.56 0.37 -1.70
CA ILE A 36 -3.67 0.46 -2.85
C ILE A 36 -2.23 0.38 -2.37
N THR A 37 -1.44 -0.48 -3.02
CA THR A 37 -0.03 -0.69 -2.69
C THR A 37 0.84 -0.29 -3.88
N LEU A 38 1.85 0.51 -3.62
CA LEU A 38 2.90 0.87 -4.56
C LEU A 38 4.22 0.22 -4.14
N SER A 39 4.97 -0.26 -5.13
CA SER A 39 6.32 -0.82 -4.94
C SER A 39 7.37 0.11 -5.53
N PHE A 40 8.46 0.28 -4.81
CA PHE A 40 9.61 1.09 -5.21
C PHE A 40 10.82 0.17 -5.39
N GLY A 41 11.49 0.25 -6.55
CA GLY A 41 12.70 -0.51 -6.83
C GLY A 41 12.74 -1.09 -8.25
N GLY A 42 13.96 -1.40 -8.71
CA GLY A 42 14.27 -1.84 -10.08
C GLY A 42 14.97 -0.75 -10.90
N GLU A 43 15.66 -1.16 -11.98
CA GLU A 43 16.46 -0.26 -12.83
C GLU A 43 15.64 0.88 -13.45
N GLU A 44 14.39 0.64 -13.86
CA GLU A 44 13.52 1.64 -14.49
C GLU A 44 13.01 2.72 -13.53
N SER A 45 13.05 2.44 -12.22
CA SER A 45 12.48 3.31 -11.20
C SER A 45 13.45 4.39 -10.70
N ARG A 46 14.73 4.34 -11.11
CA ARG A 46 15.75 5.28 -10.63
C ARG A 46 15.97 6.42 -11.61
N TYR A 47 16.02 7.64 -11.06
CA TYR A 47 16.60 8.79 -11.74
C TYR A 47 17.92 9.12 -11.04
N SER A 48 19.01 9.15 -11.81
CA SER A 48 20.26 9.77 -11.40
C SER A 48 20.71 10.64 -12.56
N ASP A 49 20.80 11.94 -12.32
CA ASP A 49 21.43 12.91 -13.22
C ASP A 49 22.96 12.75 -13.25
N ARG A 50 23.52 11.94 -12.34
CA ARG A 50 24.95 11.73 -12.15
C ARG A 50 25.31 10.25 -12.26
N ASN A 51 25.60 9.79 -13.47
CA ASN A 51 26.34 8.54 -13.65
C ASN A 51 27.81 8.73 -13.23
N THR A 52 28.07 9.03 -11.96
CA THR A 52 29.44 9.06 -11.42
C THR A 52 29.87 7.66 -10.99
N PRO A 53 31.10 7.25 -11.32
CA PRO A 53 31.65 5.98 -10.85
C PRO A 53 31.61 5.92 -9.31
N GLY A 54 30.92 4.92 -8.75
CA GLY A 54 30.79 4.71 -7.31
C GLY A 54 29.38 4.86 -6.73
N GLU A 55 28.39 5.28 -7.52
CA GLU A 55 26.99 5.24 -7.04
C GLU A 55 26.51 3.78 -6.86
N PRO A 56 25.72 3.47 -5.81
CA PRO A 56 25.11 2.16 -5.61
C PRO A 56 24.27 1.75 -6.83
N SER A 57 24.05 0.45 -7.08
CA SER A 57 23.09 0.01 -8.11
C SER A 57 21.64 0.38 -7.72
N ALA A 58 20.78 0.60 -8.70
CA ALA A 58 19.34 0.82 -8.47
C ALA A 58 18.69 -0.37 -7.73
N ASP A 59 19.19 -1.58 -7.94
CA ASP A 59 18.67 -2.82 -7.35
C ASP A 59 18.88 -2.91 -5.82
N VAL A 60 19.69 -2.02 -5.25
CA VAL A 60 19.89 -1.94 -3.80
C VAL A 60 18.71 -1.25 -3.12
N PHE A 61 17.92 -0.46 -3.87
CA PHE A 61 16.77 0.26 -3.35
C PHE A 61 15.50 -0.57 -3.49
N ALA A 62 14.83 -0.80 -2.37
CA ALA A 62 13.54 -1.45 -2.33
C ALA A 62 12.67 -0.78 -1.26
N GLY A 63 11.44 -0.45 -1.61
CA GLY A 63 10.49 0.17 -0.71
C GLY A 63 9.05 -0.19 -1.07
N GLY A 64 8.14 0.09 -0.14
CA GLY A 64 6.71 -0.10 -0.33
C GLY A 64 5.92 1.06 0.26
N SER A 65 4.84 1.47 -0.40
CA SER A 65 3.84 2.32 0.23
C SER A 65 2.45 1.74 0.11
N ARG A 66 1.64 1.90 1.15
CA ARG A 66 0.24 1.45 1.18
C ARG A 66 -0.66 2.57 1.67
N PHE A 67 -1.67 2.89 0.88
CA PHE A 67 -2.67 3.91 1.18
C PHE A 67 -3.93 3.23 1.70
N HIS A 68 -4.48 3.77 2.79
CA HIS A 68 -5.75 3.31 3.35
C HIS A 68 -6.56 4.50 3.86
N LEU A 69 -7.77 4.67 3.34
CA LEU A 69 -8.65 5.76 3.71
C LEU A 69 -9.81 5.25 4.58
N THR A 70 -9.99 5.84 5.76
CA THR A 70 -11.13 5.55 6.64
C THR A 70 -11.80 6.87 7.03
N GLY A 71 -12.91 7.20 6.36
CA GLY A 71 -13.60 8.47 6.58
C GLY A 71 -12.74 9.66 6.13
N ASP A 72 -12.38 10.54 7.06
CA ASP A 72 -11.52 11.71 6.85
C ASP A 72 -10.04 11.44 7.20
N LEU A 73 -9.70 10.20 7.54
CA LEU A 73 -8.35 9.80 7.95
C LEU A 73 -7.69 8.95 6.87
N LEU A 74 -6.62 9.48 6.28
CA LEU A 74 -5.73 8.73 5.40
C LEU A 74 -4.54 8.21 6.21
N ALA A 75 -4.31 6.90 6.16
CA ALA A 75 -3.10 6.27 6.68
C ALA A 75 -2.22 5.83 5.51
N ILE A 76 -0.96 6.28 5.51
CA ILE A 76 0.05 5.85 4.56
C ILE A 76 1.09 5.03 5.32
N THR A 77 1.21 3.74 5.00
CA THR A 77 2.29 2.89 5.50
C THR A 77 3.46 2.97 4.53
N LEU A 78 4.63 3.36 5.01
CA LEU A 78 5.89 3.40 4.27
C LEU A 78 6.80 2.30 4.80
N GLU A 79 7.35 1.48 3.91
CA GLU A 79 8.17 0.32 4.23
C GLU A 79 9.53 0.48 3.55
N ASN A 80 10.60 0.33 4.33
CA ASN A 80 11.96 0.27 3.79
C ASN A 80 12.38 -1.19 3.66
N LEU A 81 12.41 -1.68 2.42
CA LEU A 81 12.71 -3.07 2.10
C LEU A 81 14.17 -3.25 1.65
N THR A 82 15.01 -2.22 1.81
CA THR A 82 16.45 -2.34 1.52
C THR A 82 17.12 -3.36 2.45
N THR A 83 18.17 -4.02 1.96
CA THR A 83 18.85 -5.09 2.71
C THR A 83 20.23 -4.67 3.19
N SER A 84 20.57 -5.08 4.42
CA SER A 84 21.91 -4.95 5.01
C SER A 84 22.93 -5.80 4.23
N PRO A 85 24.21 -5.39 4.11
CA PRO A 85 24.91 -4.29 4.80
C PRO A 85 24.84 -2.92 4.13
N ASN A 86 24.26 -2.81 2.93
CA ASN A 86 24.21 -1.57 2.15
C ASN A 86 22.87 -0.84 2.31
N GLY A 87 22.30 -0.88 3.51
CA GLY A 87 20.98 -0.32 3.76
C GLY A 87 20.95 1.20 3.64
N TYR A 88 19.91 1.72 3.00
CA TYR A 88 19.63 3.15 2.90
C TYR A 88 18.44 3.49 3.78
N THR A 89 18.41 4.69 4.33
CA THR A 89 17.27 5.20 5.08
C THR A 89 16.31 5.94 4.14
N ILE A 90 15.00 5.71 4.26
CA ILE A 90 14.01 6.56 3.56
C ILE A 90 13.89 7.88 4.33
N SER A 91 14.20 8.98 3.66
CA SER A 91 14.22 10.32 4.26
C SER A 91 13.10 11.24 3.77
N GLU A 92 12.56 11.00 2.57
CA GLU A 92 11.46 11.82 2.02
C GLU A 92 10.50 10.93 1.21
N PHE A 93 9.22 11.29 1.20
CA PHE A 93 8.18 10.63 0.42
C PHE A 93 7.29 11.65 -0.29
N TYR A 94 7.07 11.46 -1.60
CA TYR A 94 6.36 12.40 -2.46
C TYR A 94 5.17 11.71 -3.12
N PHE A 95 4.03 12.40 -3.19
CA PHE A 95 2.83 11.91 -3.86
C PHE A 95 1.91 13.07 -4.25
N ASN A 96 1.02 12.82 -5.21
CA ASN A 96 0.00 13.78 -5.64
C ASN A 96 -1.36 13.45 -5.05
N VAL A 97 -2.22 14.47 -5.03
CA VAL A 97 -3.61 14.35 -4.61
C VAL A 97 -4.53 14.83 -5.72
N SER A 98 -5.67 14.18 -5.88
CA SER A 98 -6.63 14.57 -6.90
C SER A 98 -7.27 15.92 -6.60
N SER A 99 -7.81 16.53 -7.65
CA SER A 99 -8.60 17.76 -7.53
C SER A 99 -9.84 17.64 -6.62
N ARG A 100 -10.24 16.43 -6.22
CA ARG A 100 -11.34 16.19 -5.27
C ARG A 100 -10.92 16.41 -3.82
N VAL A 101 -9.63 16.37 -3.52
CA VAL A 101 -9.08 16.62 -2.18
C VAL A 101 -9.07 18.12 -1.93
N GLY A 102 -9.95 18.59 -1.05
CA GLY A 102 -10.03 19.99 -0.65
C GLY A 102 -8.91 20.42 0.30
N SER A 103 -8.54 19.55 1.24
CA SER A 103 -7.38 19.77 2.12
C SER A 103 -6.77 18.46 2.58
N ILE A 104 -5.49 18.51 2.92
CA ILE A 104 -4.74 17.41 3.53
C ILE A 104 -3.76 17.99 4.55
N LEU A 105 -3.72 17.44 5.75
CA LEU A 105 -2.91 17.93 6.87
C LEU A 105 -2.31 16.75 7.60
N LEU A 106 -1.06 16.85 8.04
CA LEU A 106 -0.50 15.88 9.00
C LEU A 106 -1.33 15.91 10.28
N ASP A 107 -1.72 14.75 10.80
CA ASP A 107 -2.41 14.66 12.08
C ASP A 107 -1.38 14.72 13.23
N PRO A 108 -1.30 15.82 14.01
CA PRO A 108 -0.29 15.97 15.05
C PRO A 108 -0.56 15.08 16.28
N GLY A 109 -1.77 14.53 16.42
CA GLY A 109 -2.14 13.66 17.53
C GLY A 109 -1.83 12.18 17.30
N LEU A 110 -1.70 11.77 16.03
CA LEU A 110 -1.46 10.38 15.64
C LEU A 110 -0.04 10.13 15.13
N ASN A 111 0.66 11.17 14.66
CA ASN A 111 2.04 11.05 14.22
C ASN A 111 3.01 11.27 15.40
N SER A 112 4.04 10.43 15.48
CA SER A 112 5.15 10.62 16.41
C SER A 112 6.33 11.31 15.73
N GLY A 113 7.01 12.20 16.45
CA GLY A 113 8.22 12.87 15.97
C GLY A 113 7.97 14.24 15.35
N SER A 114 8.99 14.79 14.72
CA SER A 114 8.97 16.12 14.10
C SER A 114 8.67 16.01 12.60
N LEU A 115 7.71 15.18 12.21
CA LEU A 115 7.36 15.03 10.79
C LEU A 115 6.86 16.38 10.25
N SER A 116 7.31 16.73 9.05
CA SER A 116 6.87 17.96 8.39
C SER A 116 6.44 17.68 6.95
N MET A 117 5.56 18.52 6.43
CA MET A 117 4.99 18.37 5.11
C MET A 117 5.16 19.68 4.35
N ALA A 118 5.76 19.60 3.17
CA ALA A 118 5.85 20.68 2.20
C ALA A 118 4.88 20.45 1.03
N ARG A 119 4.66 21.49 0.23
CA ARG A 119 3.69 21.52 -0.85
C ARG A 119 4.34 21.93 -2.16
N ASN A 120 3.93 21.32 -3.27
CA ASN A 120 4.42 21.64 -4.62
C ASN A 120 5.95 21.50 -4.75
N GLU A 121 6.48 20.40 -4.24
CA GLU A 121 7.92 20.14 -4.21
C GLU A 121 8.37 19.26 -5.39
N SER A 122 9.58 19.49 -5.87
CA SER A 122 10.17 18.71 -6.96
C SER A 122 10.97 17.53 -6.41
N ALA A 123 10.77 16.33 -6.98
CA ALA A 123 11.59 15.16 -6.68
C ALA A 123 12.55 14.90 -7.85
N ASP A 124 13.67 15.61 -7.86
CA ASP A 124 14.84 15.44 -8.74
C ASP A 124 14.56 14.80 -10.13
N GLY A 125 14.05 15.58 -11.08
CA GLY A 125 13.80 15.11 -12.45
C GLY A 125 12.64 14.12 -12.64
N MET A 126 11.98 13.68 -11.55
CA MET A 126 10.76 12.87 -11.54
C MET A 126 9.47 13.71 -11.44
N GLY A 127 9.56 15.02 -11.67
CA GLY A 127 8.42 15.93 -11.68
C GLY A 127 8.17 16.65 -10.36
N THR A 128 7.05 17.37 -10.32
CA THR A 128 6.57 18.10 -9.12
C THR A 128 5.39 17.37 -8.49
N TYR A 129 5.38 17.35 -7.16
CA TYR A 129 4.40 16.68 -6.33
C TYR A 129 3.66 17.64 -5.40
N ASP A 130 2.37 17.41 -5.20
CA ASP A 130 1.53 18.24 -4.32
C ASP A 130 1.96 18.12 -2.86
N ILE A 131 2.44 16.93 -2.47
CA ILE A 131 2.88 16.61 -1.12
C ILE A 131 4.32 16.11 -1.15
N ALA A 132 5.16 16.70 -0.31
CA ALA A 132 6.42 16.10 0.11
C ALA A 132 6.42 15.95 1.63
N LEU A 133 6.53 14.71 2.09
CA LEU A 133 6.69 14.35 3.48
C LEU A 133 8.18 14.25 3.81
N ASP A 134 8.63 15.09 4.73
CA ASP A 134 9.98 15.05 5.27
C ASP A 134 10.03 14.12 6.48
N LEU A 135 10.82 13.06 6.34
CA LEU A 135 11.09 12.03 7.35
C LEU A 135 12.50 12.18 7.94
N GLY A 136 13.30 13.15 7.49
CA GLY A 136 14.76 13.19 7.68
C GLY A 136 15.33 14.48 8.29
N ALA A 137 14.69 15.65 8.16
CA ALA A 137 15.19 16.85 8.85
C ALA A 137 14.77 16.84 10.35
N GLY A 138 15.66 16.33 11.20
CA GLY A 138 15.43 16.20 12.65
C GLY A 138 14.74 14.89 13.07
N ASN A 139 14.50 13.98 12.13
CA ASN A 139 14.01 12.62 12.36
C ASN A 139 15.04 11.61 11.83
N ALA A 140 15.02 10.37 12.32
CA ALA A 140 15.99 9.34 11.93
C ALA A 140 15.72 8.70 10.54
N GLY A 141 14.64 9.13 9.85
CA GLY A 141 14.09 8.43 8.69
C GLY A 141 13.61 7.01 9.01
N ILE A 142 13.30 6.24 7.97
CA ILE A 142 12.90 4.83 8.09
C ILE A 142 14.13 3.97 7.82
N ALA A 143 14.63 3.28 8.83
CA ALA A 143 15.80 2.42 8.70
C ALA A 143 15.51 1.17 7.84
N PRO A 144 16.54 0.51 7.28
CA PRO A 144 16.38 -0.74 6.52
C PRO A 144 15.63 -1.80 7.32
N GLY A 145 14.59 -2.39 6.72
CA GLY A 145 13.73 -3.40 7.34
C GLY A 145 12.62 -2.85 8.25
N ASP A 146 12.59 -1.53 8.50
CA ASP A 146 11.56 -0.90 9.31
C ASP A 146 10.41 -0.34 8.44
N SER A 147 9.30 -0.01 9.11
CA SER A 147 8.13 0.62 8.52
C SER A 147 7.62 1.77 9.40
N LEU A 148 7.03 2.78 8.79
CA LEU A 148 6.36 3.89 9.47
C LEU A 148 4.95 4.07 8.92
N VAL A 149 3.98 4.27 9.81
CA VAL A 149 2.62 4.68 9.42
C VAL A 149 2.47 6.16 9.69
N VAL A 150 2.06 6.90 8.67
CA VAL A 150 1.85 8.35 8.71
C VAL A 150 0.37 8.65 8.49
N PHE A 151 -0.19 9.46 9.36
CA PHE A 151 -1.61 9.78 9.37
C PHE A 151 -1.87 11.20 8.88
N PHE A 152 -2.82 11.34 7.97
CA PHE A 152 -3.27 12.61 7.45
C PHE A 152 -4.76 12.78 7.66
N ARG A 153 -5.18 13.99 8.04
CA ARG A 153 -6.56 14.44 7.96
C ARG A 153 -6.82 14.99 6.57
N VAL A 154 -7.84 14.46 5.90
CA VAL A 154 -8.22 14.86 4.55
C VAL A 154 -9.65 15.38 4.52
N SER A 155 -9.91 16.36 3.67
CA SER A 155 -11.26 16.80 3.36
C SER A 155 -11.53 16.71 1.87
N GLY A 156 -12.76 16.37 1.51
CA GLY A 156 -13.20 16.16 0.14
C GLY A 156 -14.52 15.38 0.12
N THR A 157 -15.07 15.17 -1.06
CA THR A 157 -16.35 14.47 -1.24
C THR A 157 -16.17 13.18 -2.01
N GLY A 158 -16.63 12.06 -1.43
CA GLY A 158 -16.55 10.75 -2.06
C GLY A 158 -15.11 10.32 -2.37
N LEU A 159 -14.18 10.66 -1.47
CA LEU A 159 -12.78 10.32 -1.61
C LEU A 159 -12.55 8.81 -1.55
N THR A 160 -11.61 8.33 -2.35
CA THR A 160 -11.12 6.94 -2.36
C THR A 160 -9.58 6.92 -2.36
N GLU A 161 -8.96 5.78 -2.13
CA GLU A 161 -7.50 5.65 -2.13
C GLU A 161 -6.85 6.10 -3.45
N GLU A 162 -7.55 5.96 -4.58
CA GLU A 162 -7.07 6.41 -5.90
C GLU A 162 -6.86 7.93 -5.96
N ASP A 163 -7.52 8.70 -5.10
CA ASP A 163 -7.34 10.16 -5.03
C ASP A 163 -5.96 10.58 -4.50
N PHE A 164 -5.11 9.65 -4.05
CA PHE A 164 -3.79 9.93 -3.50
C PHE A 164 -2.66 9.33 -4.34
N ILE A 165 -2.98 8.87 -5.57
CA ILE A 165 -2.06 8.17 -6.47
C ILE A 165 -2.26 8.74 -7.88
N GLU A 166 -1.87 10.00 -8.05
CA GLU A 166 -1.83 10.65 -9.36
C GLU A 166 -0.38 10.78 -9.86
N LEU A 167 -0.22 10.77 -11.18
CA LEU A 167 1.10 11.00 -11.80
C LEU A 167 1.60 12.41 -11.48
N SER A 168 2.90 12.52 -11.24
CA SER A 168 3.60 13.79 -11.07
C SER A 168 3.37 14.74 -12.24
N ASN A 169 3.38 16.05 -11.97
CA ASN A 169 3.39 17.03 -13.05
C ASN A 169 4.74 16.98 -13.80
N PRO A 170 4.75 16.89 -15.14
CA PRO A 170 5.95 16.63 -15.97
C PRO A 170 6.90 17.84 -16.07
N ARG A 171 6.85 18.79 -15.14
CA ARG A 171 7.82 19.89 -15.05
C ARG A 171 8.26 19.99 -13.59
N PRO A 172 9.56 20.01 -13.30
CA PRO A 172 10.70 20.07 -14.23
C PRO A 172 11.17 18.72 -14.83
N GLY A 173 10.48 17.61 -14.56
CA GLY A 173 10.96 16.25 -14.88
C GLY A 173 10.35 15.58 -16.12
N ASN A 174 11.13 14.75 -16.81
CA ASN A 174 10.69 13.99 -17.99
C ASN A 174 10.24 12.55 -17.69
N ASN A 175 10.30 12.12 -16.42
CA ASN A 175 9.94 10.78 -15.99
C ASN A 175 8.84 10.85 -14.93
N PRO A 176 7.56 10.99 -15.33
CA PRO A 176 6.49 11.14 -14.35
C PRO A 176 6.24 9.84 -13.58
N GLN A 177 6.12 9.94 -12.25
CA GLN A 177 5.92 8.81 -11.35
C GLN A 177 4.67 9.04 -10.48
N LEU A 178 4.05 7.96 -9.98
CA LEU A 178 2.86 8.06 -9.12
C LEU A 178 3.20 8.55 -7.70
N ALA A 179 4.39 8.18 -7.24
CA ALA A 179 4.96 8.59 -5.97
C ALA A 179 6.48 8.40 -6.06
N VAL A 180 7.23 9.05 -5.17
CA VAL A 180 8.69 8.94 -5.12
C VAL A 180 9.15 8.79 -3.68
N MET A 181 10.17 7.96 -3.47
CA MET A 181 10.91 7.87 -2.21
C MET A 181 12.32 8.36 -2.42
N LYS A 182 12.82 9.14 -1.45
CA LYS A 182 14.24 9.46 -1.36
C LYS A 182 14.91 8.56 -0.35
N PHE A 183 15.95 7.89 -0.80
CA PHE A 183 16.84 7.06 -0.01
C PHE A 183 18.12 7.82 0.28
N THR A 184 18.64 7.73 1.50
CA THR A 184 19.86 8.41 1.94
C THR A 184 20.78 7.45 2.71
N GLN A 185 22.10 7.63 2.58
CA GLN A 185 23.09 6.85 3.34
C GLN A 185 24.26 7.71 3.81
N GLY A 186 24.64 7.50 5.08
CA GLY A 186 25.83 8.09 5.69
C GLY A 186 25.75 9.60 5.97
N PRO A 187 26.71 10.14 6.73
CA PRO A 187 26.77 11.57 7.06
C PRO A 187 27.19 12.47 5.88
N GLY A 188 27.58 11.89 4.74
CA GLY A 188 28.04 12.58 3.54
C GLY A 188 26.95 12.95 2.52
N GLY A 189 25.72 12.44 2.70
CA GLY A 189 24.57 12.87 1.90
C GLY A 189 24.39 12.17 0.56
N ASP A 190 24.91 10.94 0.40
CA ASP A 190 24.55 10.13 -0.77
C ASP A 190 23.03 9.90 -0.74
N SER A 191 22.34 10.35 -1.78
CA SER A 191 20.90 10.24 -1.89
C SER A 191 20.47 9.82 -3.28
N ALA A 192 19.42 9.01 -3.35
CA ALA A 192 18.81 8.60 -4.60
C ALA A 192 17.29 8.74 -4.52
N PHE A 193 16.66 9.14 -5.62
CA PHE A 193 15.22 9.15 -5.77
C PHE A 193 14.77 7.92 -6.56
N ILE A 194 13.73 7.26 -6.06
CA ILE A 194 13.14 6.06 -6.66
C ILE A 194 11.64 6.29 -6.82
N GLY A 195 11.16 6.15 -8.05
CA GLY A 195 9.75 6.23 -8.41
C GLY A 195 8.97 4.95 -8.08
N ALA A 196 7.68 5.11 -7.84
CA ALA A 196 6.75 4.00 -7.68
C ALA A 196 6.46 3.36 -9.04
N ASN A 197 6.62 2.05 -9.13
CA ASN A 197 6.07 1.29 -10.26
C ASN A 197 4.54 1.37 -10.21
N PRO A 198 3.87 1.45 -11.38
CA PRO A 198 2.41 1.42 -11.43
C PRO A 198 1.90 0.16 -10.74
N PRO A 199 0.77 0.25 -10.00
CA PRO A 199 0.20 -0.90 -9.32
C PRO A 199 0.02 -2.02 -10.33
N GLN A 200 0.71 -3.15 -10.12
CA GLN A 200 0.48 -4.32 -10.94
C GLN A 200 -0.94 -4.79 -10.66
N PRO A 201 -1.76 -5.07 -11.69
CA PRO A 201 -3.09 -5.61 -11.48
C PRO A 201 -2.93 -6.88 -10.64
N VAL A 202 -3.47 -6.85 -9.41
CA VAL A 202 -3.48 -8.04 -8.55
C VAL A 202 -4.21 -9.11 -9.35
N PRO A 203 -3.57 -10.25 -9.69
CA PRO A 203 -4.28 -11.33 -10.36
C PRO A 203 -5.47 -11.67 -9.49
N GLU A 204 -6.69 -11.52 -10.01
CA GLU A 204 -7.88 -11.96 -9.29
C GLU A 204 -7.62 -13.40 -8.84
N PRO A 205 -7.86 -13.72 -7.55
CA PRO A 205 -7.59 -15.06 -7.08
C PRO A 205 -8.39 -16.01 -7.97
N THR A 206 -7.67 -16.88 -8.68
CA THR A 206 -8.18 -17.86 -9.66
C THR A 206 -9.25 -18.81 -9.10
N THR A 207 -9.57 -18.69 -7.81
CA THR A 207 -10.74 -19.26 -7.14
C THR A 207 -12.05 -18.96 -7.88
N LEU A 208 -12.25 -17.77 -8.47
CA LEU A 208 -13.46 -17.48 -9.25
C LEU A 208 -13.57 -18.34 -10.53
N ALA A 209 -12.44 -18.64 -11.19
CA ALA A 209 -12.41 -19.54 -12.34
C ALA A 209 -12.70 -21.00 -11.94
N LEU A 210 -12.29 -21.42 -10.74
CA LEU A 210 -12.59 -22.74 -10.19
C LEU A 210 -14.08 -22.90 -9.80
N PHE A 211 -14.73 -21.86 -9.28
CA PHE A 211 -16.16 -21.93 -8.92
C PHE A 211 -17.08 -21.83 -10.13
N VAL A 212 -16.77 -21.01 -11.14
CA VAL A 212 -17.58 -20.90 -12.36
C VAL A 212 -17.37 -22.12 -13.27
N GLY A 213 -16.12 -22.61 -13.40
CA GLY A 213 -15.81 -23.80 -14.19
C GLY A 213 -16.28 -25.12 -13.54
N GLY A 214 -16.13 -25.25 -12.22
CA GLY A 214 -16.54 -26.46 -11.47
C GLY A 214 -18.05 -26.55 -11.20
N GLY A 215 -18.70 -25.41 -10.97
CA GLY A 215 -20.15 -25.35 -10.71
C GLY A 215 -21.01 -25.76 -11.91
N LEU A 216 -20.61 -25.38 -13.12
CA LEU A 216 -21.34 -25.73 -14.35
C LEU A 216 -21.23 -27.23 -14.70
N LEU A 217 -20.10 -27.88 -14.37
CA LEU A 217 -19.90 -29.31 -14.64
C LEU A 217 -20.72 -30.21 -13.69
N THR A 218 -20.91 -29.81 -12.43
CA THR A 218 -21.70 -30.58 -11.46
C THR A 218 -23.21 -30.46 -11.70
N TRP A 219 -23.68 -29.31 -12.20
CA TRP A 219 -25.09 -29.13 -12.54
C TRP A 219 -25.50 -29.88 -13.81
N GLY A 220 -24.64 -29.90 -14.84
CA GLY A 220 -24.86 -30.69 -16.06
C GLY A 220 -24.90 -32.21 -15.82
N ALA A 221 -24.10 -32.73 -14.88
CA ALA A 221 -24.10 -34.15 -14.53
C ALA A 221 -25.37 -34.60 -13.80
N SER A 222 -25.97 -33.73 -12.98
CA SER A 222 -27.18 -34.05 -12.21
C SER A 222 -28.44 -34.15 -13.10
N TRP A 223 -28.51 -33.41 -14.21
CA TRP A 223 -29.64 -33.48 -15.14
C TRP A 223 -29.66 -34.77 -15.98
N LYS A 224 -28.50 -35.32 -16.36
CA LYS A 224 -28.46 -36.61 -17.08
C LYS A 224 -28.91 -37.79 -16.21
N ARG A 225 -28.63 -37.77 -14.90
CA ARG A 225 -29.01 -38.86 -13.99
C ARG A 225 -30.53 -38.96 -13.77
N LYS A 226 -31.25 -37.83 -13.72
CA LYS A 226 -32.72 -37.83 -13.61
C LYS A 226 -33.43 -38.39 -14.86
N ARG A 227 -32.89 -38.16 -16.07
CA ARG A 227 -33.48 -38.72 -17.32
C ARG A 227 -33.34 -40.24 -17.43
N LEU A 228 -32.26 -40.82 -16.90
CA LEU A 228 -32.03 -42.26 -16.96
C LEU A 228 -32.94 -43.03 -15.99
N LEU A 229 -33.23 -42.46 -14.82
CA LEU A 229 -34.17 -43.07 -13.87
C LEU A 229 -35.61 -43.08 -14.39
N TYR A 230 -36.04 -42.03 -15.10
CA TYR A 230 -37.37 -42.01 -15.71
C TYR A 230 -37.55 -43.06 -16.82
N ARG A 231 -36.54 -43.30 -17.65
CA ARG A 231 -36.59 -44.35 -18.70
C ARG A 231 -36.56 -45.78 -18.15
N SER A 232 -36.00 -45.99 -16.96
CA SER A 232 -35.97 -47.30 -16.31
C SER A 232 -37.32 -47.69 -15.70
N LEU A 233 -38.18 -46.73 -15.36
CA LEU A 233 -39.52 -47.00 -14.82
C LEU A 233 -40.53 -47.33 -15.93
N GLU A 234 -40.37 -46.80 -17.14
CA GLU A 234 -41.26 -47.11 -18.26
C GLU A 234 -41.05 -48.54 -18.82
N SER A 235 -39.84 -49.10 -18.67
CA SER A 235 -39.54 -50.45 -19.16
C SER A 235 -39.98 -51.57 -18.22
N SER A 236 -40.12 -51.31 -16.91
CA SER A 236 -40.65 -52.29 -15.95
C SER A 236 -42.16 -52.47 -16.07
N THR A 237 -42.91 -51.38 -16.29
CA THR A 237 -44.38 -51.42 -16.39
C THR A 237 -44.86 -52.09 -17.68
N ARG A 238 -44.02 -52.16 -18.73
CA ARG A 238 -44.35 -52.83 -19.99
C ARG A 238 -44.13 -54.35 -19.99
N ARG A 239 -43.43 -54.91 -19.02
CA ARG A 239 -43.20 -56.36 -18.90
C ARG A 239 -44.24 -57.09 -18.04
N GLU A 240 -45.10 -56.36 -17.33
CA GLU A 240 -46.19 -56.96 -16.54
C GLU A 240 -47.50 -57.16 -17.33
N ASN A 241 -47.60 -56.61 -18.55
CA ASN A 241 -48.80 -56.67 -19.38
C ASN A 241 -48.58 -57.43 -20.72
N ALA A 242 -47.57 -58.29 -20.79
CA ALA A 242 -47.29 -59.14 -21.95
C ALA A 242 -47.29 -60.62 -21.55
#